data_AF-A0A957KZP2-F1
#
_entry.id   AF-A0A957KZP2-F1
#
_cell.length_a   1.000
_cell.length_b   1.000
_cell.length_c   1.000
_cell.angle_alpha   90.00
_cell.angle_beta   90.00
_cell.angle_gamma   90.00
#
_symmetry.space_group_name_H-M   'P 1'
#
loop_
_entity.id
_entity.type
_entity.pdbx_description
1 polymer ?
#
loop_
_entity_poly.entity_id
_entity_poly.type
_entity_poly.pdbx_seq_one_letter_code
_entity_poly.pdbx_strand_id
1 'polypeptide(L)'
;MSLTGQDDHTHINERFARHISSGKAEFFAGAGIDFVMGQREGLVIRDIDGHALLDCHCNGGVFNLGHRHPRIVAALQRAAAELDIGNHHLISEARALLGEKLAEIAPGDINRVILGVSGGEAVDMALKLARGHTGRSRIISAQGGYHGHTGLALAAGDAQYRQPFGPPAPGFQQIPFGDLDALANVMAEDVAAVIFETIPATVGILLPPEDFYAGVRELCDRYGAVMIIDEVQTGLGRCGQFWGIDTYGVVPDIIVAGKGLSGGLYPMSATLYRDALNPFMHDNPFIHVSTCGGA
;
A
#
# COMPACT_ATOMS: atom_id res chain seq x y z
N MET A 1 15.80 -28.23 12.67
CA MET A 1 16.97 -27.33 12.49
C MET A 1 16.44 -25.91 12.48
N SER A 2 17.10 -24.96 13.14
CA SER A 2 16.71 -23.54 13.06
C SER A 2 16.86 -23.04 11.62
N LEU A 3 16.02 -22.11 11.17
CA LEU A 3 16.18 -21.46 9.85
C LEU A 3 16.99 -20.15 9.95
N THR A 4 17.33 -19.70 11.15
CA THR A 4 18.10 -18.48 11.43
C THR A 4 19.46 -18.85 12.03
N GLY A 5 20.45 -17.96 11.90
CA GLY A 5 21.79 -18.15 12.48
C GLY A 5 22.51 -19.40 11.97
N GLN A 6 22.36 -19.71 10.67
CA GLN A 6 23.06 -20.83 10.04
C GLN A 6 24.51 -20.49 9.64
N ASP A 7 24.91 -19.23 9.84
CA ASP A 7 26.21 -18.67 9.50
C ASP A 7 26.49 -17.48 10.44
N ASP A 8 27.72 -16.98 10.45
CA ASP A 8 28.12 -15.84 11.29
C ASP A 8 27.80 -14.46 10.66
N HIS A 9 27.86 -13.41 11.49
CA HIS A 9 27.59 -12.03 11.08
C HIS A 9 28.48 -11.58 9.90
N THR A 10 29.77 -11.90 9.93
CA THR A 10 30.74 -11.50 8.91
C THR A 10 30.35 -12.06 7.56
N HIS A 11 30.17 -13.38 7.46
CA HIS A 11 29.82 -14.04 6.20
C HIS A 11 28.43 -13.62 5.70
N ILE A 12 27.46 -13.40 6.59
CA ILE A 12 26.13 -12.90 6.20
C ILE A 12 26.23 -11.50 5.61
N ASN A 13 26.94 -10.59 6.26
CA ASN A 13 27.13 -9.21 5.80
C ASN A 13 27.92 -9.15 4.49
N GLU A 14 28.96 -9.96 4.32
CA GLU A 14 29.71 -10.07 3.07
C GLU A 14 28.83 -10.57 1.92
N ARG A 15 28.00 -11.60 2.14
CA ARG A 15 27.05 -12.08 1.13
C ARG A 15 26.02 -11.03 0.78
N PHE A 16 25.45 -10.34 1.78
CA PHE A 16 24.47 -9.28 1.55
C PHE A 16 25.09 -8.13 0.76
N ALA A 17 26.30 -7.69 1.11
CA ALA A 17 27.01 -6.63 0.40
C ALA A 17 27.30 -7.03 -1.05
N ARG A 18 27.74 -8.28 -1.27
CA ARG A 18 28.13 -8.79 -2.59
C ARG A 18 26.94 -9.03 -3.52
N HIS A 19 25.82 -9.50 -2.98
CA HIS A 19 24.73 -10.05 -3.80
C HIS A 19 23.41 -9.29 -3.69
N ILE A 20 23.22 -8.43 -2.69
CA ILE A 20 21.96 -7.69 -2.48
C ILE A 20 22.21 -6.17 -2.52
N SER A 21 23.04 -5.63 -1.63
CA SER A 21 23.32 -4.19 -1.59
C SER A 21 24.56 -3.87 -0.75
N SER A 22 25.66 -3.53 -1.42
CA SER A 22 26.90 -3.09 -0.78
C SER A 22 26.70 -1.82 0.02
N GLY A 23 26.04 -0.80 -0.54
CA GLY A 23 25.81 0.48 0.13
C GLY A 23 24.95 0.37 1.39
N LYS A 24 23.94 -0.52 1.42
CA LYS A 24 23.17 -0.77 2.65
C LYS A 24 24.00 -1.46 3.71
N ALA A 25 24.81 -2.45 3.32
CA ALA A 25 25.71 -3.13 4.26
C ALA A 25 26.72 -2.13 4.88
N GLU A 26 27.34 -1.30 4.03
CA GLU A 26 28.27 -0.25 4.47
C GLU A 26 27.59 0.77 5.38
N PHE A 27 26.37 1.21 5.05
CA PHE A 27 25.60 2.14 5.87
C PHE A 27 25.35 1.59 7.28
N PHE A 28 24.84 0.36 7.40
CA PHE A 28 24.54 -0.22 8.71
C PHE A 28 25.81 -0.50 9.51
N ALA A 29 26.87 -0.99 8.86
CA ALA A 29 28.17 -1.18 9.49
C ALA A 29 28.75 0.15 10.00
N GLY A 30 28.73 1.20 9.17
CA GLY A 30 29.19 2.54 9.53
C GLY A 30 28.36 3.20 10.64
N ALA A 31 27.08 2.85 10.76
CA ALA A 31 26.19 3.26 11.85
C ALA A 31 26.36 2.42 13.13
N GLY A 32 27.22 1.39 13.13
CA GLY A 32 27.38 0.48 14.26
C GLY A 32 26.18 -0.44 14.50
N ILE A 33 25.33 -0.62 13.48
CA ILE A 33 24.14 -1.47 13.53
C ILE A 33 24.52 -2.84 12.98
N ASP A 34 25.02 -3.72 13.84
CA ASP A 34 25.33 -5.11 13.50
C ASP A 34 24.17 -6.05 13.91
N PHE A 35 22.95 -5.72 13.50
CA PHE A 35 21.75 -6.50 13.83
C PHE A 35 21.33 -7.37 12.65
N VAL A 36 21.64 -8.67 12.70
CA VAL A 36 21.19 -9.64 11.70
C VAL A 36 19.89 -10.28 12.18
N MET A 37 18.78 -9.98 11.52
CA MET A 37 17.46 -10.45 11.96
C MET A 37 17.38 -11.99 12.09
N GLY A 38 17.04 -12.46 13.28
CA GLY A 38 16.80 -13.85 13.62
C GLY A 38 15.32 -14.14 13.89
N GLN A 39 15.03 -14.71 15.06
CA GLN A 39 13.67 -15.13 15.44
C GLN A 39 12.75 -13.92 15.67
N ARG A 40 11.48 -14.03 15.30
CA ARG A 40 10.46 -13.00 15.57
C ARG A 40 9.20 -13.62 16.14
N GLU A 41 8.61 -12.98 17.14
CA GLU A 41 7.35 -13.42 17.74
C GLU A 41 6.65 -12.26 18.45
N GLY A 42 5.37 -12.05 18.14
CA GLY A 42 4.58 -10.99 18.74
C GLY A 42 5.22 -9.62 18.47
N LEU A 43 5.64 -8.93 19.51
CA LEU A 43 6.27 -7.60 19.41
C LEU A 43 7.80 -7.64 19.43
N VAL A 44 8.42 -8.82 19.51
CA VAL A 44 9.86 -8.99 19.72
C VAL A 44 10.53 -9.51 18.46
N ILE A 45 11.63 -8.86 18.08
CA ILE A 45 12.60 -9.36 17.09
C ILE A 45 13.89 -9.66 17.83
N ARG A 46 14.44 -10.85 17.61
CA ARG A 46 15.77 -11.25 18.07
C ARG A 46 16.73 -11.29 16.90
N ASP A 47 17.98 -10.92 17.10
CA ASP A 47 19.03 -11.23 16.13
C ASP A 47 19.42 -12.71 16.19
N ILE A 48 20.46 -13.09 15.43
CA ILE A 48 20.96 -14.46 15.39
C ILE A 48 21.74 -14.88 16.64
N ASP A 49 22.21 -13.92 17.44
CA ASP A 49 22.89 -14.16 18.72
C ASP A 49 21.93 -14.14 19.92
N GLY A 50 20.66 -13.77 19.70
CA GLY A 50 19.58 -13.79 20.67
C GLY A 50 19.28 -12.45 21.34
N HIS A 51 19.98 -11.37 20.95
CA HIS A 51 19.69 -10.01 21.41
C HIS A 51 18.29 -9.58 20.96
N ALA A 52 17.46 -9.15 21.90
CA ALA A 52 16.05 -8.87 21.66
C ALA A 52 15.77 -7.37 21.60
N LEU A 53 15.00 -6.97 20.58
CA LEU A 53 14.45 -5.64 20.42
C LEU A 53 12.92 -5.69 20.44
N LEU A 54 12.31 -4.64 20.99
CA LEU A 54 10.88 -4.36 20.79
C LEU A 54 10.71 -3.69 19.44
N ASP A 55 9.87 -4.26 18.56
CA ASP A 55 9.59 -3.69 17.24
C ASP A 55 8.55 -2.58 17.32
N CYS A 56 9.01 -1.38 17.67
CA CYS A 56 8.19 -0.17 17.63
C CYS A 56 7.99 0.38 16.21
N HIS A 57 8.73 -0.13 15.22
CA HIS A 57 8.61 0.32 13.83
C HIS A 57 7.46 -0.39 13.11
N CYS A 58 7.17 -1.65 13.46
CA CYS A 58 6.13 -2.50 12.85
C CYS A 58 6.23 -2.58 11.31
N ASN A 59 7.41 -2.28 10.76
CA ASN A 59 7.69 -2.11 9.34
C ASN A 59 6.61 -1.26 8.61
N GLY A 60 6.28 -0.11 9.19
CA GLY A 60 5.31 0.83 8.61
C GLY A 60 3.87 0.31 8.57
N GLY A 61 3.49 -0.64 9.44
CA GLY A 61 2.14 -1.19 9.52
C GLY A 61 1.97 -2.61 8.98
N VAL A 62 3.04 -3.26 8.54
CA VAL A 62 2.99 -4.68 8.13
C VAL A 62 2.62 -5.57 9.31
N PHE A 63 3.17 -5.29 10.49
CA PHE A 63 2.99 -6.11 11.69
C PHE A 63 1.92 -5.55 12.64
N ASN A 64 0.77 -5.08 12.11
CA ASN A 64 -0.37 -4.63 12.94
C ASN A 64 -0.81 -5.71 13.97
N LEU A 65 -0.67 -6.99 13.63
CA LEU A 65 -1.01 -8.13 14.47
C LEU A 65 0.21 -8.79 15.13
N GLY A 66 1.38 -8.15 15.08
CA GLY A 66 2.64 -8.70 15.52
C GLY A 66 3.25 -9.74 14.58
N HIS A 67 4.51 -10.09 14.85
CA HIS A 67 5.27 -11.08 14.11
C HIS A 67 4.70 -12.48 14.28
N ARG A 68 4.51 -13.19 13.16
CA ARG A 68 4.11 -14.60 13.10
C ARG A 68 2.83 -14.91 13.89
N HIS A 69 1.81 -14.07 13.73
CA HIS A 69 0.54 -14.25 14.43
C HIS A 69 -0.01 -15.69 14.28
N PRO A 70 -0.22 -16.45 15.38
CA PRO A 70 -0.44 -17.91 15.32
C PRO A 70 -1.61 -18.34 14.43
N ARG A 71 -2.70 -17.56 14.43
CA ARG A 71 -3.88 -17.86 13.59
C ARG A 71 -3.59 -17.75 12.09
N ILE A 72 -2.73 -16.82 11.69
CA ILE A 72 -2.38 -16.59 10.27
C ILE A 72 -1.37 -17.64 9.81
N VAL A 73 -0.37 -17.95 10.66
CA VAL A 73 0.56 -19.06 10.40
C VAL A 73 -0.20 -20.36 10.19
N ALA A 74 -1.13 -20.70 11.10
CA ALA A 74 -1.92 -21.92 10.99
C ALA A 74 -2.83 -21.92 9.73
N ALA A 75 -3.41 -20.77 9.36
CA ALA A 75 -4.20 -20.66 8.14
C ALA A 75 -3.35 -20.90 6.89
N LEU A 76 -2.17 -20.29 6.80
CA LEU A 76 -1.26 -20.44 5.67
C LEU A 76 -0.72 -21.88 5.56
N GLN A 77 -0.39 -22.52 6.69
CA GLN A 77 0.07 -23.91 6.71
C GLN A 77 -1.00 -24.88 6.22
N ARG A 78 -2.26 -24.69 6.63
CA ARG A 78 -3.38 -25.51 6.13
C ARG A 78 -3.61 -25.28 4.65
N ALA A 79 -3.62 -24.01 4.21
CA ALA A 79 -3.79 -23.68 2.80
C ALA A 79 -2.70 -24.33 1.95
N ALA A 80 -1.42 -24.19 2.32
CA ALA A 80 -0.30 -24.75 1.56
C ALA A 80 -0.22 -26.28 1.55
N ALA A 81 -1.00 -26.98 2.40
CA ALA A 81 -1.11 -28.42 2.37
C ALA A 81 -2.11 -28.94 1.31
N GLU A 82 -3.06 -28.10 0.88
CA GLU A 82 -4.17 -28.47 0.01
C GLU A 82 -4.25 -27.64 -1.29
N LEU A 83 -3.75 -26.41 -1.23
CA LEU A 83 -3.85 -25.39 -2.26
C LEU A 83 -2.47 -24.89 -2.68
N ASP A 84 -2.39 -24.35 -3.88
CA ASP A 84 -1.28 -23.57 -4.39
C ASP A 84 -1.79 -22.21 -4.90
N ILE A 85 -0.94 -21.47 -5.61
CA ILE A 85 -1.25 -20.15 -6.20
C ILE A 85 -2.45 -20.16 -7.17
N GLY A 86 -2.85 -21.34 -7.66
CA GLY A 86 -3.94 -21.51 -8.59
C GLY A 86 -3.71 -20.80 -9.93
N ASN A 87 -4.81 -20.38 -10.55
CA ASN A 87 -4.80 -19.66 -11.82
C ASN A 87 -5.65 -18.39 -11.71
N HIS A 88 -5.01 -17.23 -11.88
CA HIS A 88 -5.65 -15.92 -11.75
C HIS A 88 -6.82 -15.69 -12.72
N HIS A 89 -6.87 -16.38 -13.86
CA HIS A 89 -7.99 -16.27 -14.82
C HIS A 89 -9.26 -17.02 -14.40
N LEU A 90 -9.14 -18.05 -13.56
CA LEU A 90 -10.28 -18.87 -13.15
C LEU A 90 -10.97 -18.28 -11.91
N ILE A 91 -12.21 -18.72 -11.64
CA ILE A 91 -12.92 -18.33 -10.42
C ILE A 91 -12.31 -19.06 -9.22
N SER A 92 -12.15 -18.36 -8.10
CA SER A 92 -11.62 -18.90 -6.83
C SER A 92 -12.56 -18.56 -5.67
N GLU A 93 -12.94 -19.58 -4.90
CA GLU A 93 -13.76 -19.41 -3.69
C GLU A 93 -13.05 -18.54 -2.65
N ALA A 94 -11.75 -18.76 -2.43
CA ALA A 94 -10.97 -17.97 -1.47
C ALA A 94 -10.91 -16.48 -1.87
N ARG A 95 -10.75 -16.18 -3.18
CA ARG A 95 -10.81 -14.80 -3.69
C ARG A 95 -12.20 -14.18 -3.53
N ALA A 96 -13.26 -14.94 -3.78
CA ALA A 96 -14.63 -14.47 -3.62
C ALA A 96 -14.93 -14.12 -2.15
N LEU A 97 -14.58 -15.00 -1.21
CA LEU A 97 -14.76 -14.78 0.23
C LEU A 97 -13.92 -13.61 0.75
N LEU A 98 -12.68 -13.45 0.27
CA LEU A 98 -11.86 -12.29 0.62
C LEU A 98 -12.45 -10.99 0.07
N GLY A 99 -12.93 -11.01 -1.18
CA GLY A 99 -13.60 -9.87 -1.81
C GLY A 99 -14.85 -9.44 -1.02
N GLU A 100 -15.69 -10.39 -0.61
CA GLU A 100 -16.86 -10.15 0.24
C GLU A 100 -16.45 -9.50 1.56
N LYS A 101 -15.50 -10.09 2.29
CA LYS A 101 -15.04 -9.54 3.58
C LYS A 101 -14.44 -8.15 3.47
N LEU A 102 -13.70 -7.87 2.39
CA LEU A 102 -13.12 -6.56 2.15
C LEU A 102 -14.19 -5.51 1.81
N ALA A 103 -15.24 -5.89 1.09
CA ALA A 103 -16.39 -5.01 0.85
C ALA A 103 -17.19 -4.74 2.13
N GLU A 104 -17.42 -5.76 2.97
CA GLU A 104 -18.15 -5.63 4.25
C GLU A 104 -17.54 -4.59 5.21
N ILE A 105 -16.21 -4.47 5.20
CA ILE A 105 -15.48 -3.56 6.09
C ILE A 105 -15.13 -2.23 5.42
N ALA A 106 -15.36 -2.07 4.12
CA ALA A 106 -15.10 -0.83 3.41
C ALA A 106 -16.18 0.23 3.74
N PRO A 107 -15.83 1.53 3.73
CA PRO A 107 -16.81 2.56 4.02
C PRO A 107 -17.79 2.77 2.86
N GLY A 108 -19.04 3.08 3.20
CA GLY A 108 -20.09 3.45 2.24
C GLY A 108 -20.46 2.34 1.26
N ASP A 109 -20.34 2.61 -0.04
CA ASP A 109 -20.73 1.75 -1.16
C ASP A 109 -19.51 1.21 -1.94
N ILE A 110 -18.35 1.16 -1.29
CA ILE A 110 -17.14 0.54 -1.84
C ILE A 110 -17.31 -0.99 -1.80
N ASN A 111 -17.75 -1.56 -2.93
CA ASN A 111 -18.19 -2.96 -3.01
C ASN A 111 -17.40 -3.83 -4.00
N ARG A 112 -16.36 -3.28 -4.64
CA ARG A 112 -15.54 -4.00 -5.62
C ARG A 112 -14.10 -4.07 -5.18
N VAL A 113 -13.43 -5.18 -5.49
CA VAL A 113 -12.06 -5.45 -5.05
C VAL A 113 -11.24 -6.00 -6.20
N ILE A 114 -10.04 -5.45 -6.38
CA ILE A 114 -8.98 -6.06 -7.20
C ILE A 114 -7.81 -6.38 -6.27
N LEU A 115 -7.28 -7.60 -6.38
CA LEU A 115 -6.20 -8.11 -5.53
C LEU A 115 -4.86 -8.03 -6.26
N GLY A 116 -3.82 -7.63 -5.54
CA GLY A 116 -2.43 -7.58 -5.99
C GLY A 116 -1.47 -8.09 -4.93
N VAL A 117 -0.16 -7.89 -5.12
CA VAL A 117 0.86 -8.38 -4.17
C VAL A 117 1.66 -7.28 -3.47
N SER A 118 1.49 -6.03 -3.88
CA SER A 118 2.19 -4.89 -3.27
C SER A 118 1.34 -3.61 -3.28
N GLY A 119 1.64 -2.69 -2.36
CA GLY A 119 0.95 -1.39 -2.30
C GLY A 119 1.12 -0.57 -3.58
N GLY A 120 2.31 -0.59 -4.18
CA GLY A 120 2.56 0.09 -5.45
C GLY A 120 1.69 -0.44 -6.60
N GLU A 121 1.50 -1.77 -6.68
CA GLU A 121 0.56 -2.36 -7.67
C GLU A 121 -0.88 -1.92 -7.42
N ALA A 122 -1.32 -1.85 -6.16
CA ALA A 122 -2.67 -1.41 -5.82
C ALA A 122 -2.89 0.07 -6.19
N VAL A 123 -1.90 0.93 -5.96
CA VAL A 123 -1.92 2.33 -6.41
C VAL A 123 -1.90 2.42 -7.94
N ASP A 124 -1.04 1.67 -8.61
CA ASP A 124 -1.00 1.64 -10.07
C ASP A 124 -2.35 1.24 -10.66
N MET A 125 -3.01 0.24 -10.05
CA MET A 125 -4.35 -0.17 -10.45
C MET A 125 -5.40 0.93 -10.19
N ALA A 126 -5.35 1.60 -9.03
CA ALA A 126 -6.25 2.71 -8.72
C ALA A 126 -6.13 3.87 -9.73
N LEU A 127 -4.89 4.27 -10.04
CA LEU A 127 -4.60 5.34 -11.01
C LEU A 127 -4.99 4.93 -12.43
N LYS A 128 -4.78 3.67 -12.81
CA LYS A 128 -5.25 3.14 -14.09
C LYS A 128 -6.78 3.13 -14.19
N LEU A 129 -7.48 2.71 -13.13
CA LEU A 129 -8.94 2.69 -13.08
C LEU A 129 -9.49 4.12 -13.20
N ALA A 130 -8.93 5.07 -12.47
CA ALA A 130 -9.38 6.46 -12.55
C ALA A 130 -9.18 7.04 -13.96
N ARG A 131 -8.01 6.85 -14.58
CA ARG A 131 -7.77 7.30 -15.96
C ARG A 131 -8.68 6.59 -16.97
N GLY A 132 -8.87 5.28 -16.82
CA GLY A 132 -9.70 4.47 -17.71
C GLY A 132 -11.18 4.83 -17.62
N HIS A 133 -11.70 5.03 -16.41
CA HIS A 133 -13.07 5.42 -16.16
C HIS A 133 -13.37 6.84 -16.64
N THR A 134 -12.50 7.80 -16.33
CA THR A 134 -12.74 9.22 -16.67
C THR A 134 -12.36 9.58 -18.10
N GLY A 135 -11.48 8.79 -18.74
CA GLY A 135 -10.84 9.15 -20.01
C GLY A 135 -9.83 10.29 -19.90
N ARG A 136 -9.49 10.73 -18.68
CA ARG A 136 -8.60 11.86 -18.38
C ARG A 136 -7.24 11.35 -17.93
N SER A 137 -6.23 12.23 -17.94
CA SER A 137 -4.85 11.84 -17.62
C SER A 137 -4.26 12.52 -16.40
N ARG A 138 -4.75 13.71 -15.99
CA ARG A 138 -4.11 14.48 -14.91
C ARG A 138 -4.43 13.90 -13.53
N ILE A 139 -3.39 13.68 -12.73
CA ILE A 139 -3.43 13.17 -11.36
C ILE A 139 -2.85 14.23 -10.43
N ILE A 140 -3.58 14.56 -9.38
CA ILE A 140 -3.11 15.45 -8.31
C ILE A 140 -2.69 14.60 -7.11
N SER A 141 -1.54 14.89 -6.53
CA SER A 141 -0.98 14.19 -5.36
C SER A 141 -0.27 15.17 -4.43
N ALA A 142 0.17 14.70 -3.25
CA ALA A 142 0.88 15.51 -2.28
C ALA A 142 2.39 15.61 -2.58
N GLN A 143 2.98 16.78 -2.36
CA GLN A 143 4.42 16.95 -2.28
C GLN A 143 4.97 16.11 -1.11
N GLY A 144 6.05 15.35 -1.35
CA GLY A 144 6.66 14.48 -0.35
C GLY A 144 5.89 13.18 -0.03
N GLY A 145 4.75 12.94 -0.69
CA GLY A 145 3.94 11.74 -0.51
C GLY A 145 4.65 10.45 -0.94
N TYR A 146 4.20 9.33 -0.41
CA TYR A 146 4.71 8.00 -0.75
C TYR A 146 3.58 7.06 -1.16
N HIS A 147 3.58 6.70 -2.44
CA HIS A 147 2.57 5.79 -3.00
C HIS A 147 3.16 4.48 -3.55
N GLY A 148 4.48 4.29 -3.43
CA GLY A 148 5.19 3.11 -3.91
C GLY A 148 6.27 3.41 -4.95
N HIS A 149 6.93 2.36 -5.42
CA HIS A 149 8.08 2.44 -6.33
C HIS A 149 7.83 1.82 -7.72
N THR A 150 6.56 1.63 -8.08
CA THR A 150 6.15 1.10 -9.38
C THR A 150 5.58 2.20 -10.28
N GLY A 151 5.69 2.02 -11.60
CA GLY A 151 5.11 2.88 -12.65
C GLY A 151 4.49 4.23 -12.24
N LEU A 152 3.16 4.26 -12.11
CA LEU A 152 2.36 5.46 -11.82
C LEU A 152 2.41 5.83 -10.34
N ALA A 153 2.53 4.85 -9.44
CA ALA A 153 2.70 5.05 -8.02
C ALA A 153 3.93 5.90 -7.69
N LEU A 154 5.08 5.60 -8.31
CA LEU A 154 6.31 6.38 -8.18
C LEU A 154 6.15 7.79 -8.78
N ALA A 155 5.38 7.92 -9.86
CA ALA A 155 5.10 9.22 -10.46
C ALA A 155 4.25 10.12 -9.55
N ALA A 156 3.36 9.55 -8.73
CA ALA A 156 2.59 10.27 -7.71
C ALA A 156 3.39 10.62 -6.44
N GLY A 157 4.50 9.92 -6.17
CA GLY A 157 5.29 10.08 -4.94
C GLY A 157 6.35 11.19 -4.98
N ASP A 158 7.22 11.24 -3.98
CA ASP A 158 8.28 12.26 -3.85
C ASP A 158 9.23 12.31 -5.06
N ALA A 159 9.58 13.54 -5.48
CA ALA A 159 10.57 13.81 -6.51
C ALA A 159 11.92 13.13 -6.26
N GLN A 160 12.36 13.05 -5.00
CA GLN A 160 13.64 12.44 -4.61
C GLN A 160 13.75 10.97 -5.05
N TYR A 161 12.64 10.22 -5.06
CA TYR A 161 12.63 8.81 -5.42
C TYR A 161 12.53 8.59 -6.93
N ARG A 162 11.87 9.49 -7.66
CA ARG A 162 11.63 9.33 -9.11
C ARG A 162 12.72 9.97 -9.99
N GLN A 163 13.34 11.07 -9.55
CA GLN A 163 14.35 11.80 -10.34
C GLN A 163 15.52 10.93 -10.85
N PRO A 164 16.08 9.99 -10.06
CA PRO A 164 17.17 9.14 -10.54
C PRO A 164 16.80 8.24 -11.73
N PHE A 165 15.51 8.01 -11.98
CA PHE A 165 15.00 7.16 -13.06
C PHE A 165 14.58 7.95 -14.30
N GLY A 166 14.85 9.26 -14.33
CA GLY A 166 14.46 10.14 -15.42
C GLY A 166 13.07 10.74 -15.26
N PRO A 167 12.49 11.30 -16.34
CA PRO A 167 11.18 11.95 -16.26
C PRO A 167 10.08 10.91 -15.94
N PRO A 168 9.16 11.20 -14.99
CA PRO A 168 8.05 10.30 -14.70
C PRO A 168 7.06 10.24 -15.86
N ALA A 169 6.12 9.30 -15.78
CA ALA A 169 4.95 9.33 -16.65
C ALA A 169 4.27 10.72 -16.61
N PRO A 170 3.79 11.25 -17.74
CA PRO A 170 3.18 12.58 -17.77
C PRO A 170 1.84 12.62 -17.03
N GLY A 171 1.38 13.85 -16.75
CA GLY A 171 0.06 14.10 -16.16
C GLY A 171 0.04 13.98 -14.64
N PHE A 172 1.14 14.30 -13.95
CA PHE A 172 1.17 14.38 -12.49
C PHE A 172 1.47 15.80 -12.05
N GLN A 173 0.70 16.29 -11.08
CA GLN A 173 0.86 17.59 -10.45
C GLN A 173 0.82 17.41 -8.93
N GLN A 174 1.72 18.08 -8.22
CA GLN A 174 1.82 17.97 -6.77
C GLN A 174 1.50 19.29 -6.08
N ILE A 175 0.70 19.22 -5.03
CA ILE A 175 0.36 20.34 -4.14
C ILE A 175 0.84 20.07 -2.71
N PRO A 176 0.98 21.10 -1.86
CA PRO A 176 1.18 20.88 -0.42
C PRO A 176 0.05 20.05 0.18
N PHE A 177 0.37 19.05 1.00
CA PHE A 177 -0.64 18.25 1.71
C PHE A 177 -1.37 19.12 2.74
N GLY A 178 -2.69 18.92 2.88
CA GLY A 178 -3.53 19.69 3.81
C GLY A 178 -3.92 21.09 3.31
N ASP A 179 -3.49 21.50 2.11
CA ASP A 179 -3.80 22.82 1.53
C ASP A 179 -4.98 22.72 0.54
N LEU A 180 -6.19 22.99 1.04
CA LEU A 180 -7.41 22.91 0.26
C LEU A 180 -7.50 24.01 -0.81
N ASP A 181 -6.96 25.20 -0.55
CA ASP A 181 -6.93 26.30 -1.51
C ASP A 181 -5.99 25.98 -2.68
N ALA A 182 -4.83 25.40 -2.39
CA ALA A 182 -3.92 24.90 -3.43
C ALA A 182 -4.60 23.82 -4.29
N LEU A 183 -5.37 22.91 -3.68
CA LEU A 183 -6.15 21.92 -4.43
C LEU A 183 -7.20 22.62 -5.32
N ALA A 184 -8.02 23.50 -4.77
CA ALA A 184 -9.07 24.20 -5.51
C ALA A 184 -8.51 24.97 -6.73
N ASN A 185 -7.35 25.61 -6.58
CA ASN A 185 -6.68 26.36 -7.64
C ASN A 185 -6.21 25.49 -8.81
N VAL A 186 -5.97 24.19 -8.57
CA VAL A 186 -5.49 23.25 -9.58
C VAL A 186 -6.56 22.23 -9.97
N MET A 187 -7.79 22.32 -9.47
CA MET A 187 -8.87 21.44 -9.89
C MET A 187 -9.48 21.91 -11.21
N ALA A 188 -9.75 20.97 -12.11
CA ALA A 188 -10.32 21.24 -13.44
C ALA A 188 -10.95 19.96 -14.02
N GLU A 189 -11.69 20.10 -15.12
CA GLU A 189 -12.39 18.99 -15.79
C GLU A 189 -11.43 17.96 -16.45
N ASP A 190 -10.14 18.27 -16.60
CA ASP A 190 -9.13 17.33 -17.12
C ASP A 190 -8.47 16.49 -16.02
N VAL A 191 -8.84 16.70 -14.76
CA VAL A 191 -8.35 15.89 -13.63
C VAL A 191 -9.08 14.55 -13.62
N ALA A 192 -8.30 13.47 -13.71
CA ALA A 192 -8.76 12.10 -13.58
C ALA A 192 -8.91 11.70 -12.10
N ALA A 193 -7.94 12.06 -11.26
CA ALA A 193 -7.95 11.69 -9.86
C ALA A 193 -7.18 12.66 -8.96
N VAL A 194 -7.56 12.64 -7.69
CA VAL A 194 -6.78 13.16 -6.56
C VAL A 194 -6.41 11.96 -5.68
N ILE A 195 -5.12 11.79 -5.37
CA ILE A 195 -4.63 10.72 -4.49
C ILE A 195 -3.88 11.30 -3.29
N PHE A 196 -4.26 10.87 -2.09
CA PHE A 196 -3.58 11.20 -0.85
C PHE A 196 -3.49 10.01 0.10
N GLU A 197 -2.42 9.92 0.87
CA GLU A 197 -2.40 9.14 2.11
C GLU A 197 -3.34 9.81 3.12
N THR A 198 -4.00 9.03 4.00
CA THR A 198 -4.84 9.61 5.08
C THR A 198 -3.99 10.43 6.07
N ILE A 199 -2.81 9.89 6.41
CA ILE A 199 -1.81 10.56 7.24
C ILE A 199 -0.46 10.22 6.61
N PRO A 200 0.17 11.14 5.86
CA PRO A 200 1.38 10.83 5.12
C PRO A 200 2.57 10.63 6.07
N ALA A 201 3.15 9.43 6.03
CA ALA A 201 4.21 9.06 6.95
C ALA A 201 5.55 9.69 6.58
N THR A 202 5.86 9.77 5.29
CA THR A 202 7.15 10.26 4.78
C THR A 202 7.36 11.76 4.96
N VAL A 203 6.29 12.52 5.15
CA VAL A 203 6.36 13.96 5.45
C VAL A 203 6.27 14.27 6.95
N GLY A 204 6.39 13.24 7.80
CA GLY A 204 6.46 13.39 9.25
C GLY A 204 5.16 13.17 10.02
N ILE A 205 4.27 12.30 9.51
CA ILE A 205 2.99 11.95 10.17
C ILE A 205 2.12 13.21 10.33
N LEU A 206 1.94 13.94 9.22
CA LEU A 206 1.21 15.20 9.24
C LEU A 206 -0.29 14.94 9.36
N LEU A 207 -0.90 15.38 10.46
CA LEU A 207 -2.34 15.31 10.62
C LEU A 207 -3.01 16.34 9.71
N PRO A 208 -3.95 15.95 8.83
CA PRO A 208 -4.66 16.90 7.99
C PRO A 208 -5.60 17.77 8.84
N PRO A 209 -5.90 19.01 8.38
CA PRO A 209 -6.97 19.82 8.94
C PRO A 209 -8.31 19.06 8.97
N GLU A 210 -9.17 19.38 9.94
CA GLU A 210 -10.42 18.66 10.20
C GLU A 210 -11.37 18.65 8.98
N ASP A 211 -11.41 19.74 8.23
CA ASP A 211 -12.25 19.95 7.04
C ASP A 211 -11.58 19.51 5.73
N PHE A 212 -10.31 19.10 5.75
CA PHE A 212 -9.52 18.85 4.55
C PHE A 212 -10.15 17.79 3.65
N TYR A 213 -10.45 16.59 4.17
CA TYR A 213 -11.02 15.53 3.35
C TYR A 213 -12.45 15.79 2.91
N ALA A 214 -13.23 16.54 3.70
CA ALA A 214 -14.56 16.97 3.29
C ALA A 214 -14.47 17.91 2.09
N GLY A 215 -13.54 18.86 2.11
CA GLY A 215 -13.26 19.75 0.98
C GLY A 215 -12.69 19.01 -0.25
N VAL A 216 -11.78 18.05 -0.04
CA VAL A 216 -11.26 17.21 -1.13
C VAL A 216 -12.40 16.45 -1.81
N ARG A 217 -13.31 15.86 -1.02
CA ARG A 217 -14.49 15.16 -1.54
C ARG A 217 -15.38 16.08 -2.36
N GLU A 218 -15.72 17.25 -1.84
CA GLU A 218 -16.55 18.24 -2.53
C GLU A 218 -15.93 18.66 -3.88
N LEU A 219 -14.63 18.91 -3.89
CA LEU A 219 -13.90 19.26 -5.12
C LEU A 219 -13.90 18.08 -6.10
N CYS A 220 -13.63 16.86 -5.65
CA CYS A 220 -13.67 15.68 -6.53
C CYS A 220 -15.05 15.51 -7.16
N ASP A 221 -16.12 15.66 -6.37
CA ASP A 221 -17.51 15.58 -6.85
C ASP A 221 -17.82 16.68 -7.87
N ARG A 222 -17.43 17.92 -7.58
CA ARG A 222 -17.68 19.08 -8.44
C ARG A 222 -17.07 18.93 -9.83
N TYR A 223 -15.85 18.40 -9.91
CA TYR A 223 -15.11 18.29 -11.17
C TYR A 223 -15.19 16.87 -11.79
N GLY A 224 -15.86 15.92 -11.13
CA GLY A 224 -15.91 14.52 -11.55
C GLY A 224 -14.55 13.82 -11.53
N ALA A 225 -13.66 14.23 -10.63
CA ALA A 225 -12.39 13.54 -10.40
C ALA A 225 -12.58 12.39 -9.41
N VAL A 226 -11.82 11.31 -9.57
CA VAL A 226 -11.83 10.17 -8.65
C VAL A 226 -11.01 10.49 -7.41
N MET A 227 -11.63 10.43 -6.22
CA MET A 227 -10.95 10.54 -4.94
C MET A 227 -10.35 9.18 -4.55
N ILE A 228 -9.02 9.10 -4.49
CA ILE A 228 -8.27 7.91 -4.10
C ILE A 228 -7.62 8.17 -2.74
N ILE A 229 -7.87 7.28 -1.76
CA ILE A 229 -7.20 7.35 -0.47
C ILE A 229 -6.26 6.15 -0.30
N ASP A 230 -4.99 6.47 -0.08
CA ASP A 230 -3.93 5.52 0.16
C ASP A 230 -3.88 5.12 1.64
N GLU A 231 -4.57 4.01 1.94
CA GLU A 231 -4.63 3.39 3.26
C GLU A 231 -3.56 2.28 3.43
N VAL A 232 -2.55 2.19 2.55
CA VAL A 232 -1.51 1.14 2.63
C VAL A 232 -0.80 1.18 3.98
N GLN A 233 -0.68 2.35 4.62
CA GLN A 233 -0.08 2.51 5.96
C GLN A 233 -1.10 2.76 7.07
N THR A 234 -2.09 3.61 6.83
CA THR A 234 -3.05 4.09 7.84
C THR A 234 -4.22 3.15 8.09
N GLY A 235 -4.48 2.25 7.14
CA GLY A 235 -5.61 1.34 7.20
C GLY A 235 -5.40 0.18 8.15
N LEU A 236 -6.42 -0.68 8.19
CA LEU A 236 -6.46 -1.93 8.94
C LEU A 236 -6.18 -1.73 10.43
N GLY A 237 -6.80 -0.72 11.03
CA GLY A 237 -6.73 -0.46 12.47
C GLY A 237 -5.59 0.45 12.94
N ARG A 238 -4.65 0.85 12.06
CA ARG A 238 -3.44 1.56 12.47
C ARG A 238 -3.74 2.92 13.11
N CYS A 239 -4.76 3.63 12.63
CA CYS A 239 -5.17 4.94 13.15
C CYS A 239 -6.31 4.88 14.18
N GLY A 240 -6.66 3.69 14.70
CA GLY A 240 -7.74 3.51 15.68
C GLY A 240 -9.13 3.26 15.08
N GLN A 241 -9.33 3.58 13.80
CA GLN A 241 -10.45 3.11 12.97
C GLN A 241 -10.00 1.99 12.04
N PHE A 242 -10.96 1.27 11.43
CA PHE A 242 -10.60 0.22 10.46
C PHE A 242 -9.89 0.83 9.26
N TRP A 243 -10.44 1.89 8.66
CA TRP A 243 -9.73 2.74 7.71
C TRP A 243 -9.43 4.09 8.36
N GLY A 244 -8.25 4.66 8.12
CA GLY A 244 -7.90 5.95 8.71
C GLY A 244 -8.91 7.04 8.33
N ILE A 245 -9.38 7.03 7.08
CA ILE A 245 -10.31 8.01 6.51
C ILE A 245 -11.67 8.02 7.23
N ASP A 246 -12.06 6.91 7.87
CA ASP A 246 -13.31 6.83 8.64
C ASP A 246 -13.33 7.85 9.79
N THR A 247 -12.15 8.23 10.30
CA THR A 247 -11.99 9.27 11.32
C THR A 247 -12.55 10.62 10.88
N TYR A 248 -12.55 10.88 9.57
CA TYR A 248 -12.99 12.14 8.97
C TYR A 248 -14.41 12.06 8.39
N GLY A 249 -15.09 10.91 8.50
CA GLY A 249 -16.45 10.74 8.02
C GLY A 249 -16.61 10.88 6.50
N VAL A 250 -15.54 10.66 5.73
CA VAL A 250 -15.53 10.80 4.27
C VAL A 250 -15.39 9.43 3.60
N VAL A 251 -16.19 9.20 2.56
CA VAL A 251 -16.11 7.99 1.74
C VAL A 251 -15.45 8.33 0.40
N PRO A 252 -14.23 7.83 0.11
CA PRO A 252 -13.57 8.05 -1.18
C PRO A 252 -14.18 7.19 -2.29
N ASP A 253 -13.71 7.34 -3.52
CA ASP A 253 -14.13 6.49 -4.65
C ASP A 253 -13.31 5.21 -4.73
N ILE A 254 -12.03 5.28 -4.32
CA ILE A 254 -11.10 4.16 -4.23
C ILE A 254 -10.32 4.21 -2.91
N ILE A 255 -10.17 3.06 -2.26
CA ILE A 255 -9.20 2.82 -1.18
C ILE A 255 -8.15 1.82 -1.68
N VAL A 256 -6.88 2.09 -1.42
CA VAL A 256 -5.82 1.09 -1.61
C VAL A 256 -5.28 0.60 -0.28
N ALA A 257 -5.08 -0.71 -0.18
CA ALA A 257 -4.60 -1.40 1.01
C ALA A 257 -3.40 -2.29 0.66
N GLY A 258 -2.52 -2.49 1.62
CA GLY A 258 -1.34 -3.35 1.50
C GLY A 258 -0.84 -3.68 2.89
N LYS A 259 0.48 -3.73 3.09
CA LYS A 259 1.16 -3.90 4.39
C LYS A 259 0.43 -4.84 5.35
N GLY A 260 -0.36 -4.30 6.29
CA GLY A 260 -1.10 -5.07 7.30
C GLY A 260 -2.01 -6.15 6.72
N LEU A 261 -2.47 -6.00 5.48
CA LEU A 261 -3.31 -6.99 4.78
C LEU A 261 -2.59 -8.33 4.62
N SER A 262 -1.27 -8.31 4.51
CA SER A 262 -0.43 -9.51 4.44
C SER A 262 -0.39 -10.33 5.72
N GLY A 263 -0.83 -9.76 6.85
CA GLY A 263 -0.62 -10.32 8.18
C GLY A 263 0.85 -10.51 8.55
N GLY A 264 1.77 -9.87 7.81
CA GLY A 264 3.22 -10.07 7.93
C GLY A 264 3.72 -11.42 7.41
N LEU A 265 2.91 -12.18 6.65
CA LEU A 265 3.26 -13.54 6.21
C LEU A 265 3.14 -13.76 4.70
N TYR A 266 2.05 -13.32 4.05
CA TYR A 266 1.83 -13.55 2.63
C TYR A 266 1.62 -12.22 1.90
N PRO A 267 2.46 -11.86 0.91
CA PRO A 267 2.33 -10.58 0.20
C PRO A 267 0.96 -10.41 -0.42
N MET A 268 0.29 -9.31 -0.07
CA MET A 268 -1.06 -9.02 -0.54
C MET A 268 -1.33 -7.52 -0.52
N SER A 269 -2.06 -7.06 -1.51
CA SER A 269 -2.64 -5.73 -1.58
C SER A 269 -4.04 -5.79 -2.20
N ALA A 270 -4.81 -4.71 -2.02
CA ALA A 270 -6.13 -4.59 -2.58
C ALA A 270 -6.41 -3.16 -3.05
N THR A 271 -7.08 -3.04 -4.18
CA THR A 271 -7.72 -1.82 -4.64
C THR A 271 -9.23 -2.01 -4.50
N LEU A 272 -9.82 -1.34 -3.52
CA LEU A 272 -11.25 -1.37 -3.26
C LEU A 272 -11.90 -0.15 -3.92
N TYR A 273 -13.00 -0.31 -4.63
CA TYR A 273 -13.64 0.79 -5.36
C TYR A 273 -15.16 0.71 -5.38
N ARG A 274 -15.81 1.87 -5.58
CA ARG A 274 -17.27 1.99 -5.68
C ARG A 274 -17.84 1.37 -6.96
N ASP A 275 -19.09 0.93 -6.90
CA ASP A 275 -19.81 0.39 -8.07
C ASP A 275 -19.87 1.36 -9.25
N ALA A 276 -19.85 2.67 -9.02
CA ALA A 276 -19.83 3.69 -10.07
C ALA A 276 -18.63 3.57 -11.03
N LEU A 277 -17.49 3.02 -10.57
CA LEU A 277 -16.29 2.81 -11.39
C LEU A 277 -16.30 1.45 -12.10
N ASN A 278 -17.17 0.51 -11.69
CA ASN A 278 -17.22 -0.86 -12.19
C ASN A 278 -17.52 -1.01 -13.69
N PRO A 279 -18.31 -0.14 -14.37
CA PRO A 279 -18.55 -0.30 -15.81
C PRO A 279 -17.26 -0.43 -16.63
N PHE A 280 -16.21 0.34 -16.31
CA PHE A 280 -14.92 0.24 -17.01
C PHE A 280 -14.28 -1.14 -16.86
N MET A 281 -14.30 -1.71 -15.64
CA MET A 281 -13.72 -3.03 -15.38
C MET A 281 -14.59 -4.16 -15.94
N HIS A 282 -15.90 -4.01 -15.86
CA HIS A 282 -16.87 -4.95 -16.41
C HIS A 282 -16.71 -5.10 -17.92
N ASP A 283 -16.56 -3.99 -18.64
CA ASP A 283 -16.41 -4.00 -20.08
C ASP A 283 -15.00 -4.46 -20.52
N ASN A 284 -14.03 -4.47 -19.58
CA ASN A 284 -12.64 -4.82 -19.84
C ASN A 284 -12.07 -5.81 -18.79
N PRO A 285 -12.63 -7.02 -18.66
CA PRO A 285 -12.37 -7.91 -17.52
C PRO A 285 -10.93 -8.44 -17.41
N PHE A 286 -10.11 -8.29 -18.45
CA PHE A 286 -8.71 -8.74 -18.50
C PHE A 286 -7.70 -7.60 -18.70
N ILE A 287 -8.11 -6.33 -18.55
CA ILE A 287 -7.24 -5.16 -18.80
C ILE A 287 -6.15 -4.95 -17.74
N HIS A 288 -6.30 -5.56 -16.58
CA HIS A 288 -5.30 -5.58 -15.52
C HIS A 288 -5.23 -6.96 -14.91
N VAL A 289 -4.09 -7.61 -15.11
CA VAL A 289 -3.81 -8.96 -14.67
C VAL A 289 -2.59 -8.94 -13.75
N SER A 290 -2.70 -9.63 -12.62
CA SER A 290 -1.58 -9.95 -11.74
C SER A 290 -1.54 -11.46 -11.56
N THR A 291 -0.44 -12.09 -11.97
CA THR A 291 -0.30 -13.55 -11.92
C THR A 291 -0.50 -14.12 -10.52
N CYS A 292 -0.03 -13.37 -9.52
CA CYS A 292 -0.09 -13.75 -8.10
C CYS A 292 -1.15 -12.92 -7.33
N GLY A 293 -1.90 -12.06 -8.00
CA GLY A 293 -2.91 -11.20 -7.37
C GLY A 293 -4.09 -12.01 -6.85
N GLY A 294 -4.21 -12.11 -5.52
CA GLY A 294 -5.22 -12.93 -4.87
C GLY A 294 -4.94 -14.44 -4.91
N ALA A 295 -3.66 -14.80 -5.03
CA ALA A 295 -3.14 -16.14 -4.78
C ALA A 295 -3.39 -16.62 -3.35
#